data_AF-X1E3K8-F1
#
_entry.id   AF-X1E3K8-F1
#
_cell.length_a   1.000
_cell.length_b   1.000
_cell.length_c   1.000
_cell.angle_alpha   90.00
_cell.angle_beta   90.00
_cell.angle_gamma   90.00
#
_symmetry.space_group_name_H-M   'P 1'
#
loop_
_entity.id
_entity.type
_entity.pdbx_description
1 polymer ?
#
loop_
_entity_poly.entity_id
_entity_poly.type
_entity_poly.pdbx_seq_one_letter_code
_entity_poly.pdbx_strand_id
1 'polypeptide(L)'
;MMTIRKPAIRHSDSLFKFARHETFHLRDGWLFKGLNVLQADGSALYAEDAHHNLGIGLNMLKSLIFWLQATNLVQTVPSGHVSSRQLQLTPLAQLIWERDPYFEDIKTLWLLHIELSSNRSLATFWYWVFNEFSQREFTEERLV
;
A
#
# COMPACT_ATOMS: atom_id res chain seq x y z
N MET A 1 46.09 -16.71 -13.78
CA MET A 1 45.52 -16.54 -12.43
C MET A 1 44.06 -16.13 -12.60
N MET A 2 43.13 -17.08 -12.50
CA MET A 2 41.71 -16.90 -12.82
C MET A 2 40.97 -16.39 -11.58
N THR A 3 40.55 -15.13 -11.59
CA THR A 3 39.80 -14.53 -10.49
C THR A 3 38.36 -15.02 -10.52
N ILE A 4 38.02 -15.98 -9.65
CA ILE A 4 36.65 -16.42 -9.42
C ILE A 4 35.90 -15.27 -8.75
N ARG A 5 35.05 -14.56 -9.50
CA ARG A 5 34.10 -13.61 -8.92
C ARG A 5 33.07 -14.39 -8.10
N LYS A 6 33.09 -14.22 -6.77
CA LYS A 6 31.98 -14.67 -5.92
C LYS A 6 30.68 -14.01 -6.42
N PRO A 7 29.57 -14.76 -6.58
CA PRO A 7 28.30 -14.16 -6.93
C PRO A 7 27.87 -13.23 -5.79
N ALA A 8 27.50 -12.00 -6.14
CA ALA A 8 26.89 -11.06 -5.21
C ALA A 8 25.59 -11.67 -4.70
N ILE A 9 25.49 -11.86 -3.38
CA ILE A 9 24.24 -12.23 -2.73
C ILE A 9 23.28 -11.05 -2.96
N ARG A 10 22.31 -11.22 -3.86
CA ARG A 10 21.16 -10.32 -3.91
C ARG A 10 20.46 -10.47 -2.57
N HIS A 11 20.39 -9.40 -1.78
CA HIS A 11 19.49 -9.35 -0.64
C HIS A 11 18.10 -9.74 -1.17
N SER A 12 17.56 -10.86 -0.69
CA SER A 12 16.19 -11.25 -0.98
C SER A 12 15.30 -10.10 -0.51
N ASP A 13 14.41 -9.60 -1.37
CA ASP A 13 13.22 -8.89 -0.91
C ASP A 13 12.62 -9.76 0.20
N SER A 14 12.54 -9.23 1.42
CA SER A 14 12.02 -10.01 2.54
C SER A 14 10.60 -10.45 2.19
N LEU A 15 10.34 -11.77 2.29
CA LEU A 15 9.02 -12.37 2.01
C LEU A 15 7.88 -11.72 2.80
N PHE A 16 8.21 -11.03 3.89
CA PHE A 16 7.29 -10.38 4.80
C PHE A 16 7.58 -8.88 4.92
N LYS A 17 6.53 -8.08 5.07
CA LYS A 17 6.61 -6.63 5.30
C LYS A 17 5.80 -6.24 6.53
N PHE A 18 6.41 -5.43 7.38
CA PHE A 18 5.84 -4.95 8.64
C PHE A 18 6.05 -3.44 8.79
N ALA A 19 5.23 -2.80 9.62
CA ALA A 19 5.34 -1.40 10.05
C ALA A 19 5.40 -0.33 8.92
N ARG A 20 4.98 -0.69 7.69
CA ARG A 20 4.97 0.22 6.53
C ARG A 20 3.97 1.37 6.61
N HIS A 21 2.97 1.25 7.47
CA HIS A 21 1.97 2.29 7.75
C HIS A 21 2.44 3.33 8.79
N GLU A 22 3.66 3.18 9.34
CA GLU A 22 4.25 4.12 10.31
C GLU A 22 3.30 4.45 11.49
N THR A 23 2.65 3.42 12.04
CA THR A 23 1.64 3.48 13.11
C THR A 23 0.35 4.25 12.80
N PHE A 24 0.21 4.84 11.61
CA PHE A 24 -1.03 5.48 11.18
C PHE A 24 -2.03 4.45 10.65
N HIS A 25 -3.21 4.41 11.26
CA HIS A 25 -4.38 3.73 10.69
C HIS A 25 -4.88 4.46 9.44
N LEU A 26 -5.63 3.75 8.60
CA LEU A 26 -6.35 4.37 7.50
C LEU A 26 -7.35 5.40 8.04
N ARG A 27 -7.42 6.56 7.40
CA ARG A 27 -8.31 7.68 7.80
C ARG A 27 -9.29 8.01 6.69
N ASP A 28 -10.42 8.58 7.07
CA ASP A 28 -11.44 9.02 6.12
C ASP A 28 -10.88 10.01 5.10
N GLY A 29 -11.28 9.83 3.84
CA GLY A 29 -10.85 10.65 2.72
C GLY A 29 -9.40 10.45 2.26
N TRP A 30 -8.57 9.63 2.94
CA TRP A 30 -7.20 9.38 2.50
C TRP A 30 -7.14 8.67 1.14
N LEU A 31 -7.92 7.60 0.96
CA LEU A 31 -7.95 6.86 -0.30
C LEU A 31 -8.41 7.76 -1.45
N PHE A 32 -9.48 8.54 -1.25
CA PHE A 32 -9.93 9.54 -2.21
C PHE A 32 -8.83 10.55 -2.59
N LYS A 33 -8.19 11.18 -1.59
CA LYS A 33 -7.10 12.14 -1.84
C LYS A 33 -5.96 11.52 -2.64
N GLY A 34 -5.55 10.31 -2.29
CA GLY A 34 -4.51 9.57 -2.97
C GLY A 34 -4.87 9.28 -4.43
N LEU A 35 -6.06 8.73 -4.68
CA LEU A 35 -6.54 8.45 -6.02
C LEU A 35 -6.72 9.72 -6.86
N ASN A 36 -7.29 10.78 -6.29
CA ASN A 36 -7.56 12.04 -6.98
C ASN A 36 -6.27 12.67 -7.56
N VAL A 37 -5.18 12.64 -6.79
CA VAL A 37 -3.89 13.18 -7.25
C VAL A 37 -3.27 12.30 -8.34
N LEU A 38 -3.45 10.98 -8.25
CA LEU A 38 -2.93 10.02 -9.23
C LEU A 38 -3.70 9.97 -10.55
N GLN A 39 -4.92 10.53 -10.61
CA GLN A 39 -5.68 10.66 -11.87
C GLN A 39 -4.91 11.49 -12.91
N ALA A 40 -4.21 12.54 -12.47
CA ALA A 40 -3.49 13.46 -13.35
C ALA A 40 -2.05 13.02 -13.61
N ASP A 41 -1.36 12.51 -12.58
CA ASP A 41 0.05 12.14 -12.67
C ASP A 41 0.37 10.97 -11.72
N GLY A 42 0.75 9.83 -12.31
CA GLY A 42 1.13 8.62 -11.56
C GLY A 42 2.38 8.78 -10.69
N SER A 43 3.18 9.83 -10.90
CA SER A 43 4.36 10.14 -10.08
C SER A 43 4.08 11.14 -8.94
N ALA A 44 2.89 11.73 -8.90
CA ALA A 44 2.59 12.87 -8.04
C ALA A 44 2.73 12.57 -6.53
N LEU A 45 2.47 11.35 -6.08
CA LEU A 45 2.67 10.96 -4.67
C LEU A 45 4.15 10.79 -4.27
N TYR A 46 5.06 10.74 -5.25
CA TYR A 46 6.50 10.66 -5.03
C TYR A 46 7.23 11.98 -5.27
N ALA A 47 6.52 13.05 -5.65
CA ALA A 47 7.10 14.39 -5.75
C ALA A 47 7.55 14.91 -4.37
N GLU A 48 8.59 15.75 -4.33
CA GLU A 48 9.12 16.31 -3.08
C GLU A 48 8.04 17.07 -2.28
N ASP A 49 7.20 17.83 -2.99
CA ASP A 49 6.12 18.64 -2.41
C ASP A 49 4.79 17.89 -2.23
N ALA A 50 4.74 16.58 -2.50
CA ALA A 50 3.50 15.80 -2.43
C ALA A 50 2.77 15.93 -1.08
N HIS A 51 3.55 15.91 0.01
CA HIS A 51 3.02 16.02 1.38
C HIS A 51 2.43 17.41 1.67
N HIS A 52 3.07 18.48 1.19
CA HIS A 52 2.55 19.85 1.25
C HIS A 52 1.25 19.98 0.44
N ASN A 53 1.24 19.48 -0.79
CA ASN A 53 0.07 19.53 -1.69
C ASN A 53 -1.15 18.79 -1.12
N LEU A 54 -0.91 17.68 -0.42
CA LEU A 54 -1.96 16.90 0.24
C LEU A 54 -2.35 17.44 1.63
N GLY A 55 -1.57 18.38 2.18
CA GLY A 55 -1.75 18.92 3.52
C GLY A 55 -1.56 17.88 4.63
N ILE A 56 -0.65 16.92 4.44
CA ILE A 56 -0.36 15.85 5.41
C ILE A 56 1.13 15.78 5.73
N GLY A 57 1.48 15.24 6.89
CA GLY A 57 2.89 15.03 7.25
C GLY A 57 3.57 13.98 6.36
N LEU A 58 4.91 14.03 6.26
CA LEU A 58 5.68 13.10 5.42
C LEU A 58 5.45 11.63 5.78
N ASN A 59 5.35 11.31 7.07
CA ASN A 59 5.06 9.96 7.56
C ASN A 59 3.63 9.51 7.21
N MET A 60 2.67 10.44 7.24
CA MET A 60 1.30 10.19 6.78
C MET A 60 1.25 9.94 5.28
N LEU A 61 2.05 10.65 4.47
CA LEU A 61 2.15 10.39 3.04
C LEU A 61 2.66 8.96 2.75
N LYS A 62 3.70 8.51 3.45
CA LYS A 62 4.19 7.13 3.30
C LYS A 62 3.14 6.10 3.70
N SER A 63 2.40 6.37 4.78
CA SER A 63 1.28 5.53 5.22
C SER A 63 0.14 5.51 4.19
N LEU A 64 -0.23 6.66 3.63
CA LEU A 64 -1.20 6.77 2.53
C LEU A 64 -0.81 5.90 1.33
N ILE A 65 0.44 6.03 0.86
CA ILE A 65 0.96 5.22 -0.25
C ILE A 65 0.89 3.73 0.10
N PHE A 66 1.27 3.36 1.33
CA PHE A 66 1.12 1.99 1.81
C PHE A 66 -0.33 1.52 1.74
N TRP A 67 -1.30 2.29 2.25
CA TRP A 67 -2.70 1.89 2.26
C TRP A 67 -3.27 1.72 0.86
N LEU A 68 -2.95 2.62 -0.08
CA LEU A 68 -3.36 2.49 -1.48
C LEU A 68 -2.83 1.19 -2.11
N GLN A 69 -1.58 0.81 -1.82
CA GLN A 69 -0.98 -0.42 -2.33
C GLN A 69 -1.51 -1.67 -1.62
N ALA A 70 -1.65 -1.61 -0.30
CA ALA A 70 -2.08 -2.72 0.54
C ALA A 70 -3.52 -3.14 0.24
N THR A 71 -4.38 -2.17 -0.12
CA THR A 71 -5.78 -2.38 -0.53
C THR A 71 -5.97 -2.55 -2.04
N ASN A 72 -4.88 -2.80 -2.79
CA ASN A 72 -4.92 -3.06 -4.23
C ASN A 72 -5.60 -1.95 -5.05
N LEU A 73 -5.53 -0.70 -4.59
CA LEU A 73 -6.02 0.45 -5.33
C LEU A 73 -4.99 0.96 -6.34
N VAL A 74 -3.70 0.76 -6.05
CA VAL A 74 -2.62 1.17 -6.94
C VAL A 74 -1.55 0.09 -7.04
N GLN A 75 -0.90 0.02 -8.20
CA GLN A 75 0.26 -0.83 -8.45
C GLN A 75 1.46 0.01 -8.90
N THR A 76 2.66 -0.44 -8.53
CA THR A 76 3.89 0.21 -8.99
C THR A 76 4.18 -0.20 -10.43
N VAL A 77 4.38 0.78 -11.30
CA VAL A 77 4.79 0.55 -12.69
C VAL A 77 6.32 0.43 -12.75
N PRO A 78 6.89 -0.64 -13.35
CA PRO A 78 8.31 -0.70 -13.61
C PRO A 78 8.69 0.42 -14.58
N SER A 79 9.53 1.36 -14.14
CA SER A 79 10.18 2.29 -15.06
C SER A 79 11.56 1.77 -15.44
N GLY A 80 11.92 1.92 -16.72
CA GLY A 80 13.28 1.67 -17.21
C GLY A 80 14.34 2.59 -16.60
N HIS A 81 13.93 3.66 -15.90
CA HIS A 81 14.80 4.56 -15.15
C HIS A 81 14.55 4.43 -13.63
N VAL A 82 15.63 4.23 -12.88
CA VAL A 82 15.63 4.03 -11.41
C VAL A 82 14.98 5.20 -10.65
N SER A 83 14.91 6.38 -11.26
CA SER A 83 14.43 7.62 -10.65
C SER A 83 12.93 7.91 -10.80
N SER A 84 12.15 7.15 -11.59
CA SER A 84 10.74 7.48 -11.83
C SER A 84 9.81 6.37 -11.33
N ARG A 85 9.69 6.23 -10.01
CA ARG A 85 8.60 5.41 -9.45
C ARG A 85 7.27 6.03 -9.85
N GLN A 86 6.37 5.20 -10.36
CA GLN A 86 5.03 5.62 -10.72
C GLN A 86 4.03 4.62 -10.15
N LEU A 87 2.86 5.15 -9.79
CA LEU A 87 1.69 4.41 -9.37
C LEU A 87 0.64 4.52 -10.47
N GLN A 88 0.00 3.39 -10.75
CA GLN A 88 -1.15 3.32 -11.64
C GLN A 88 -2.34 2.76 -10.87
N LEU A 89 -3.52 3.31 -11.13
CA LEU A 89 -4.77 2.76 -10.62
C LEU A 89 -4.98 1.34 -11.16
N THR A 90 -5.41 0.45 -10.28
CA THR A 90 -5.84 -0.89 -10.67
C THR A 90 -7.23 -0.85 -11.31
N PRO A 91 -7.69 -1.92 -11.99
CA PRO A 91 -9.06 -2.01 -12.47
C PRO A 91 -10.10 -1.83 -11.36
N LEU A 92 -9.81 -2.33 -10.14
CA LEU A 92 -10.65 -2.12 -8.97
C LEU A 92 -10.75 -0.64 -8.61
N ALA A 93 -9.63 0.08 -8.56
CA ALA A 93 -9.63 1.51 -8.25
C ALA A 93 -10.36 2.35 -9.31
N GLN A 94 -10.23 2.01 -10.59
CA GLN A 94 -10.97 2.67 -11.66
C GLN A 94 -12.48 2.49 -11.48
N LEU A 95 -12.91 1.25 -11.20
CA LEU A 95 -14.32 0.96 -10.94
C LEU A 95 -14.86 1.70 -9.71
N ILE A 96 -14.10 1.69 -8.60
CA ILE A 96 -14.48 2.43 -7.39
C ILE A 96 -14.55 3.92 -7.68
N TRP A 97 -13.57 4.49 -8.39
CA TRP A 97 -13.57 5.90 -8.76
C TRP A 97 -14.81 6.31 -9.58
N GLU A 98 -15.26 5.44 -10.48
CA GLU A 98 -16.44 5.69 -11.30
C GLU A 98 -17.76 5.55 -10.53
N ARG A 99 -17.82 4.69 -9.51
CA ARG A 99 -19.09 4.27 -8.87
C ARG A 99 -19.26 4.76 -7.43
N ASP A 100 -18.17 4.91 -6.69
CA ASP A 100 -18.13 5.29 -5.29
C ASP A 100 -16.80 6.01 -4.95
N PRO A 101 -16.53 7.18 -5.57
CA PRO A 101 -15.25 7.88 -5.40
C PRO A 101 -14.97 8.31 -3.96
N TYR A 102 -16.02 8.48 -3.15
CA TYR A 102 -15.92 8.91 -1.76
C TYR A 102 -15.89 7.76 -0.75
N PHE A 103 -15.95 6.51 -1.21
CA PHE A 103 -15.90 5.29 -0.38
C PHE A 103 -17.03 5.23 0.67
N GLU A 104 -18.24 5.67 0.29
CA GLU A 104 -19.40 5.72 1.19
C GLU A 104 -20.21 4.42 1.18
N ASP A 105 -20.10 3.59 0.13
CA ASP A 105 -20.77 2.29 0.10
C ASP A 105 -20.01 1.29 0.97
N ILE A 106 -20.73 0.69 1.94
CA ILE A 106 -20.21 -0.38 2.80
C ILE A 106 -19.65 -1.56 1.99
N LYS A 107 -20.18 -1.82 0.79
CA LYS A 107 -19.66 -2.86 -0.12
C LYS A 107 -18.26 -2.53 -0.60
N THR A 108 -17.98 -1.27 -0.91
CA THR A 108 -16.63 -0.81 -1.25
C THR A 108 -15.68 -1.07 -0.09
N LEU A 109 -16.09 -0.75 1.13
CA LEU A 109 -15.27 -0.99 2.33
C LEU A 109 -14.99 -2.50 2.55
N TRP A 110 -15.99 -3.37 2.33
CA TRP A 110 -15.80 -4.82 2.38
C TRP A 110 -14.85 -5.33 1.29
N LEU A 111 -14.92 -4.80 0.07
CA LEU A 111 -13.97 -5.13 -1.00
C LEU A 111 -12.54 -4.74 -0.61
N LEU A 112 -12.33 -3.53 -0.08
CA LEU A 112 -11.01 -3.11 0.41
C LEU A 112 -10.50 -3.99 1.55
N HIS A 113 -11.39 -4.43 2.44
CA HIS A 113 -11.03 -5.36 3.51
C HIS A 113 -10.58 -6.72 2.97
N ILE A 114 -11.25 -7.24 1.94
CA ILE A 114 -10.86 -8.48 1.27
C ILE A 114 -9.48 -8.32 0.62
N GLU A 115 -9.23 -7.22 -0.10
CA GLU A 115 -7.93 -6.93 -0.71
C GLU A 115 -6.82 -6.85 0.35
N LEU A 116 -7.06 -6.14 1.45
CA LEU A 116 -6.10 -6.00 2.54
C LEU A 116 -5.80 -7.34 3.22
N SER A 117 -6.83 -8.11 3.57
CA SER A 117 -6.69 -9.39 4.25
C SER A 117 -6.14 -10.49 3.35
N SER A 118 -6.25 -10.35 2.02
CA SER A 118 -5.65 -11.29 1.07
C SER A 118 -4.20 -10.94 0.70
N ASN A 119 -3.71 -9.75 1.07
CA ASN A 119 -2.39 -9.27 0.67
C ASN A 119 -1.26 -9.77 1.58
N ARG A 120 -0.83 -11.02 1.35
CA ARG A 120 0.28 -11.66 2.09
C ARG A 120 1.62 -10.91 2.00
N SER A 121 1.84 -10.16 0.90
CA SER A 121 3.14 -9.57 0.56
C SER A 121 3.37 -8.19 1.20
N LEU A 122 2.37 -7.31 1.21
CA LEU A 122 2.46 -5.97 1.77
C LEU A 122 1.80 -5.86 3.14
N ALA A 123 0.67 -6.54 3.33
CA ALA A 123 -0.14 -6.51 4.54
C ALA A 123 -0.02 -7.83 5.32
N THR A 124 1.22 -8.32 5.49
CA THR A 124 1.51 -9.63 6.09
C THR A 124 0.79 -9.84 7.43
N PHE A 125 0.77 -8.81 8.27
CA PHE A 125 0.09 -8.85 9.56
C PHE A 125 -1.42 -9.06 9.42
N TRP A 126 -2.09 -8.28 8.56
CA TRP A 126 -3.54 -8.45 8.31
C TRP A 126 -3.84 -9.80 7.71
N TYR A 127 -3.06 -10.26 6.74
CA TYR A 127 -3.21 -11.61 6.19
C TYR A 127 -3.15 -12.66 7.30
N TRP A 128 -2.14 -12.58 8.17
CA TRP A 128 -1.97 -13.55 9.23
C TRP A 128 -3.12 -13.52 10.24
N VAL A 129 -3.54 -12.34 10.71
CA VAL A 129 -4.65 -12.18 11.67
C VAL A 129 -5.97 -12.74 11.14
N PHE A 130 -6.30 -12.51 9.86
CA PHE A 130 -7.60 -12.91 9.33
C PHE A 130 -7.64 -14.32 8.73
N ASN A 131 -6.49 -14.88 8.32
CA ASN A 131 -6.47 -16.18 7.63
C ASN A 131 -5.79 -17.30 8.41
N GLU A 132 -4.80 -16.99 9.27
CA GLU A 132 -3.96 -18.00 9.92
C GLU A 132 -4.15 -18.02 11.44
N PHE A 133 -4.53 -16.87 12.04
CA PHE A 133 -4.72 -16.76 13.47
C PHE A 133 -6.05 -17.40 13.89
N SER A 134 -5.97 -18.40 14.78
CA SER A 134 -7.11 -19.27 15.09
C SER A 134 -8.01 -18.77 16.23
N GLN A 135 -7.58 -17.76 17.01
CA GLN A 135 -8.35 -17.29 18.16
C GLN A 135 -9.31 -16.18 17.74
N ARG A 136 -10.57 -16.28 18.16
CA ARG A 136 -11.60 -15.26 17.92
C ARG A 136 -11.54 -14.10 18.91
N GLU A 137 -10.98 -14.35 20.08
CA GLU A 137 -10.81 -13.37 21.16
C GLU A 137 -9.35 -13.43 21.62
N PHE A 138 -8.72 -12.26 21.71
CA PHE A 138 -7.30 -12.12 22.00
C PHE A 138 -7.02 -10.75 22.61
N THR A 139 -5.90 -10.65 23.33
CA THR A 139 -5.32 -9.37 23.75
C THR A 139 -4.22 -8.97 22.78
N GLU A 140 -3.76 -7.72 22.86
CA GLU A 140 -2.65 -7.25 22.01
C GLU A 140 -1.38 -8.07 22.25
N GLU A 141 -1.08 -8.44 23.51
CA GLU A 141 0.11 -9.23 23.86
C GLU A 141 0.08 -10.66 23.31
N ARG A 142 -1.11 -11.18 22.96
CA ARG A 142 -1.24 -12.50 22.33
C ARG A 142 -1.11 -12.45 20.82
N LEU A 143 -1.19 -11.27 20.24
CA LEU A 143 -1.23 -11.05 18.80
C LEU A 143 0.15 -10.64 18.24
N VAL A 144 1.08 -10.24 19.12
CA VAL A 144 2.46 -9.80 18.80
C VAL A 144 3.48 -10.85 19.23
#